data_AF-A0A497BYQ7-F1
#
_entry.id   AF-A0A497BYQ7-F1
#
_cell.length_a   1.000
_cell.length_b   1.000
_cell.length_c   1.000
_cell.angle_alpha   90.00
_cell.angle_beta   90.00
_cell.angle_gamma   90.00
#
_symmetry.space_group_name_H-M   'P 1'
#
loop_
_entity.id
_entity.type
_entity.pdbx_description
1 polymer ?
#
loop_
_entity_poly.entity_id
_entity_poly.type
_entity_poly.pdbx_seq_one_letter_code
_entity_poly.pdbx_strand_id
1 'polypeptide(L)'
;MTSFNQGHALIIGAGADLPNTVDDAAGLAEILQDPARCAYPSDQVHALTGERATRAAMLSALDALAESTNLESTVIVYFSGHGYQVASPTGEFYYLLPYGY
;
A
#
# COMPACT_ATOMS: atom_id res chain seq x y z
N MET A 1 19.87 -14.74 -10.16
CA MET A 1 18.59 -14.03 -10.43
C MET A 1 18.86 -12.55 -10.27
N THR A 2 18.34 -11.72 -11.17
CA THR A 2 18.41 -10.25 -11.06
C THR A 2 17.33 -9.77 -10.09
N SER A 3 17.70 -8.96 -9.10
CA SER A 3 16.79 -8.27 -8.19
C SER A 3 17.04 -6.77 -8.25
N PHE A 4 15.98 -5.98 -8.11
CA PHE A 4 16.05 -4.53 -7.99
C PHE A 4 15.95 -4.14 -6.51
N ASN A 5 17.09 -4.17 -5.82
CA ASN A 5 17.14 -4.02 -4.36
C ASN A 5 16.76 -2.61 -3.87
N GLN A 6 16.73 -1.61 -4.76
CA GLN A 6 16.26 -0.26 -4.44
C GLN A 6 14.73 -0.16 -4.42
N GLY A 7 14.00 -1.19 -4.86
CA GLY A 7 12.54 -1.17 -4.95
C GLY A 7 11.86 -1.53 -3.63
N HIS A 8 11.06 -0.62 -3.08
CA HIS A 8 10.23 -0.86 -1.90
C HIS A 8 8.77 -0.52 -2.19
N ALA A 9 7.85 -1.25 -1.57
CA ALA A 9 6.43 -1.02 -1.78
C ALA A 9 5.58 -1.28 -0.54
N LEU A 10 4.56 -0.43 -0.36
CA LEU A 10 3.41 -0.67 0.49
C LEU A 10 2.15 -0.69 -0.37
N ILE A 11 1.49 -1.84 -0.44
CA ILE A 11 0.34 -2.09 -1.29
C ILE A 11 -0.87 -2.42 -0.41
N ILE A 12 -1.93 -1.61 -0.51
CA ILE A 12 -3.07 -1.66 0.40
C ILE A 12 -4.35 -1.89 -0.41
N GLY A 13 -5.12 -2.91 -0.04
CA GLY A 13 -6.44 -3.21 -0.58
C GLY A 13 -7.48 -3.23 0.54
N ALA A 14 -8.26 -2.15 0.67
CA ALA A 14 -9.22 -1.94 1.74
C ALA A 14 -10.56 -1.45 1.17
N GLY A 15 -11.52 -2.35 1.00
CA GLY A 15 -12.78 -1.97 0.35
C GLY A 15 -14.03 -2.57 0.95
N ALA A 16 -13.92 -3.57 1.83
CA ALA A 16 -15.04 -4.33 2.41
C ALA A 16 -16.11 -4.74 1.38
N ASP A 17 -17.08 -3.88 1.11
CA ASP A 17 -18.15 -4.04 0.14
C ASP A 17 -17.73 -3.81 -1.33
N LEU A 18 -16.53 -3.27 -1.59
CA LEU A 18 -15.97 -3.16 -2.94
C LEU A 18 -15.36 -4.49 -3.41
N PRO A 19 -15.79 -5.02 -4.58
CA PRO A 19 -15.50 -6.41 -4.96
C PRO A 19 -14.03 -6.69 -5.35
N ASN A 20 -13.23 -5.69 -5.69
CA ASN A 20 -11.93 -5.90 -6.36
C ASN A 20 -10.71 -5.32 -5.63
N THR A 21 -10.90 -4.57 -4.54
CA THR A 21 -9.79 -3.83 -3.91
C THR A 21 -8.65 -4.73 -3.42
N VAL A 22 -8.98 -5.94 -2.96
CA VAL A 22 -8.01 -6.97 -2.56
C VAL A 22 -7.27 -7.53 -3.76
N ASP A 23 -7.98 -7.82 -4.84
CA ASP A 23 -7.41 -8.40 -6.06
C ASP A 23 -6.51 -7.39 -6.79
N ASP A 24 -6.89 -6.10 -6.81
CA ASP A 24 -6.06 -5.03 -7.34
C ASP A 24 -4.70 -4.96 -6.61
N ALA A 25 -4.75 -4.98 -5.28
CA ALA A 25 -3.57 -4.94 -4.43
C ALA A 25 -2.70 -6.20 -4.61
N ALA A 26 -3.31 -7.38 -4.64
CA ALA A 26 -2.60 -8.64 -4.86
C ALA A 26 -1.92 -8.67 -6.24
N GLY A 27 -2.64 -8.32 -7.30
CA GLY A 27 -2.12 -8.31 -8.66
C GLY A 27 -0.95 -7.33 -8.85
N LEU A 28 -1.03 -6.14 -8.25
CA LEU A 28 0.09 -5.20 -8.28
C LEU A 28 1.30 -5.73 -7.51
N ALA A 29 1.10 -6.28 -6.31
CA ALA A 29 2.19 -6.86 -5.53
C ALA A 29 2.89 -8.02 -6.27
N GLU A 30 2.14 -8.85 -7.00
CA GLU A 30 2.69 -9.91 -7.85
C GLU A 30 3.53 -9.34 -9.01
N ILE A 31 3.04 -8.31 -9.69
CA ILE A 31 3.78 -7.64 -10.78
C ILE A 31 5.10 -7.05 -10.28
N LEU A 32 5.10 -6.44 -9.09
CA LEU A 32 6.30 -5.82 -8.51
C LEU A 32 7.37 -6.86 -8.16
N GLN A 33 6.95 -8.02 -7.66
CA GLN A 33 7.85 -9.09 -7.24
C GLN A 33 8.32 -9.98 -8.42
N ASP A 34 7.61 -9.96 -9.55
CA ASP A 34 7.94 -10.79 -10.72
C ASP A 34 9.37 -10.48 -11.24
N PRO A 35 10.31 -11.46 -11.22
CA PRO A 35 11.69 -11.27 -11.66
C PRO A 35 11.83 -10.91 -13.14
N ALA A 36 10.83 -11.23 -13.97
CA ALA A 36 10.79 -10.87 -15.39
C ALA A 36 10.21 -9.46 -15.64
N ARG A 37 9.75 -8.78 -14.59
CA ARG A 37 9.18 -7.42 -14.64
C ARG A 37 10.00 -6.47 -13.77
N CYS A 38 9.54 -6.20 -12.56
CA CYS A 38 10.13 -5.20 -11.67
C CYS A 38 11.19 -5.79 -10.74
N ALA A 39 11.11 -7.09 -10.44
CA ALA A 39 12.08 -7.83 -9.63
C ALA A 39 12.35 -7.22 -8.23
N TYR A 40 11.32 -6.64 -7.60
CA TYR A 40 11.44 -6.15 -6.22
C TYR A 40 11.63 -7.36 -5.29
N PRO A 41 12.56 -7.30 -4.32
CA PRO A 41 12.66 -8.33 -3.29
C PRO A 41 11.32 -8.51 -2.56
N SER A 42 10.93 -9.75 -2.30
CA SER A 42 9.62 -10.06 -1.69
C SER A 42 9.48 -9.54 -0.26
N ASP A 43 10.59 -9.40 0.47
CA ASP A 43 10.66 -8.80 1.79
C ASP A 43 10.56 -7.27 1.78
N GLN A 44 10.70 -6.63 0.60
CA GLN A 44 10.55 -5.19 0.40
C GLN A 44 9.16 -4.80 -0.17
N VAL A 45 8.26 -5.77 -0.37
CA VAL A 45 6.88 -5.55 -0.83
C VAL A 45 5.89 -5.95 0.26
N HIS A 46 5.36 -4.96 0.98
CA HIS A 46 4.40 -5.17 2.06
C HIS A 46 2.96 -5.03 1.55
N ALA A 47 2.17 -6.11 1.65
CA ALA A 47 0.78 -6.13 1.22
C ALA A 47 -0.19 -6.26 2.42
N LEU A 48 -1.06 -5.24 2.59
CA LEU A 48 -2.14 -5.22 3.58
C LEU A 48 -3.48 -5.29 2.85
N THR A 49 -4.21 -6.39 3.02
CA THR A 49 -5.49 -6.60 2.31
C THR A 49 -6.60 -7.05 3.25
N GLY A 50 -7.84 -6.68 2.92
CA GLY A 50 -9.04 -7.06 3.65
C GLY A 50 -8.96 -6.63 5.12
N GLU A 51 -9.27 -7.55 6.03
CA GLU A 51 -9.30 -7.27 7.48
C GLU A 51 -7.94 -6.89 8.07
N ARG A 52 -6.83 -7.16 7.36
CA ARG A 52 -5.48 -6.78 7.79
C ARG A 52 -5.15 -5.33 7.47
N ALA A 53 -5.88 -4.68 6.56
CA ALA A 53 -5.67 -3.29 6.16
C ALA A 53 -6.26 -2.29 7.20
N THR A 54 -5.99 -2.52 8.48
CA THR A 54 -6.43 -1.64 9.57
C THR A 54 -5.63 -0.34 9.60
N ARG A 55 -6.20 0.72 10.18
CA ARG A 55 -5.50 2.00 10.38
C ARG A 55 -4.13 1.83 11.04
N ALA A 56 -4.06 1.02 12.10
CA ALA A 56 -2.82 0.79 12.84
C ALA A 56 -1.76 0.08 11.99
N ALA A 57 -2.17 -0.95 11.23
CA ALA A 57 -1.25 -1.67 10.34
C ALA A 57 -0.75 -0.78 9.20
N MET A 58 -1.62 0.03 8.59
CA MET A 58 -1.25 0.97 7.54
C MET A 58 -0.22 2.00 8.02
N LEU A 59 -0.44 2.60 9.20
CA LEU A 59 0.51 3.56 9.78
C LEU A 59 1.84 2.90 10.12
N SER A 60 1.82 1.74 10.78
CA SER A 60 3.04 1.00 11.11
C SER A 60 3.83 0.58 9.85
N ALA A 61 3.15 0.25 8.76
CA ALA A 61 3.81 -0.09 7.51
C ALA A 61 4.40 1.14 6.80
N LEU A 62 3.75 2.31 6.91
CA LEU A 62 4.31 3.57 6.43
C LEU A 62 5.57 3.97 7.22
N ASP A 63 5.55 3.80 8.54
CA ASP A 63 6.72 4.03 9.39
C ASP A 63 7.87 3.10 9.00
N ALA A 64 7.60 1.79 8.86
CA ALA A 64 8.59 0.81 8.43
C ALA A 64 9.15 1.11 7.02
N LEU A 65 8.33 1.63 6.12
CA LEU A 65 8.76 2.04 4.78
C LEU A 65 9.69 3.25 4.85
N ALA A 66 9.39 4.23 5.70
CA ALA A 66 10.26 5.39 5.91
C ALA A 66 11.60 4.99 6.55
N GLU A 67 11.61 4.02 7.45
CA GLU A 67 12.84 3.51 8.10
C GLU A 67 13.70 2.64 7.18
N SER A 68 13.08 1.91 6.25
CA SER A 68 13.78 0.96 5.36
C SER A 68 14.25 1.57 4.03
N THR A 69 13.97 2.84 3.78
CA THR A 69 14.27 3.52 2.51
C THR A 69 15.32 4.63 2.66
N ASN A 70 15.98 4.97 1.55
CA ASN A 70 17.00 6.03 1.49
C ASN A 70 16.89 6.82 0.17
N LEU A 71 17.85 7.73 -0.08
CA LEU A 71 17.84 8.62 -1.25
C LEU A 71 17.93 7.90 -2.61
N GLU A 72 18.38 6.65 -2.64
CA GLU A 72 18.45 5.82 -3.85
C GLU A 72 17.23 4.89 -3.99
N SER A 73 16.37 4.81 -2.97
CA SER A 73 15.19 3.95 -2.98
C SER A 73 14.13 4.46 -3.95
N THR A 74 13.51 3.54 -4.69
CA THR A 74 12.26 3.77 -5.41
C THR A 74 11.12 3.20 -4.58
N VAL A 75 10.16 4.04 -4.20
CA VAL A 75 9.08 3.67 -3.30
C VAL A 75 7.73 3.75 -4.01
N ILE A 76 6.94 2.69 -3.91
CA ILE A 76 5.54 2.65 -4.34
C ILE A 76 4.64 2.59 -3.10
N VAL A 77 3.70 3.54 -3.00
CA VAL A 77 2.56 3.43 -2.08
C VAL A 77 1.30 3.33 -2.92
N TYR A 78 0.58 2.23 -2.79
CA TYR A 78 -0.65 1.97 -3.52
C TYR A 78 -1.80 1.73 -2.55
N PHE A 79 -2.95 2.34 -2.83
CA PHE A 79 -4.19 2.13 -2.09
C PHE A 79 -5.34 1.93 -3.08
N SER A 80 -6.02 0.78 -2.97
CA SER A 80 -7.33 0.53 -3.60
C SER A 80 -8.36 0.42 -2.49
N GLY A 81 -9.35 1.32 -2.48
CA GLY A 81 -10.31 1.40 -1.40
C GLY A 81 -11.21 2.62 -1.43
N HIS A 82 -12.04 2.76 -0.39
CA HIS A 82 -12.89 3.93 -0.25
C HIS A 82 -12.11 5.16 0.20
N GLY A 83 -12.56 6.32 -0.26
CA GLY A 83 -12.16 7.62 0.27
C GLY A 83 -13.35 8.30 0.95
N TYR A 84 -13.07 9.21 1.88
CA TYR A 84 -14.10 10.00 2.56
C TYR A 84 -13.72 11.48 2.60
N GLN A 85 -14.70 12.34 2.42
CA GLN A 85 -14.53 13.79 2.51
C GLN A 85 -15.36 14.33 3.69
N VAL A 86 -14.74 15.22 4.47
CA VAL A 86 -15.41 15.93 5.58
C VAL A 86 -15.29 17.43 5.36
N ALA A 87 -16.43 18.10 5.22
CA ALA A 87 -16.54 19.55 5.23
C ALA A 87 -16.64 20.07 6.67
N SER A 88 -15.91 21.14 6.99
CA SER A 88 -15.93 21.80 8.30
C SER A 88 -15.85 23.32 8.17
N PRO A 89 -16.19 24.10 9.21
CA PRO A 89 -15.97 25.55 9.21
C PRO A 89 -14.51 25.96 8.96
N THR A 90 -13.56 25.06 9.22
CA THR A 90 -12.12 25.28 9.05
C THR A 90 -11.56 24.80 7.71
N GLY A 91 -12.38 24.17 6.86
CA GLY A 91 -11.97 23.65 5.55
C GLY A 91 -12.46 22.23 5.25
N GLU A 92 -12.02 21.72 4.10
CA GLU A 92 -12.32 20.39 3.58
C GLU A 92 -11.17 19.41 3.87
N PHE A 93 -11.50 18.23 4.37
CA PHE A 93 -10.55 17.18 4.70
C PHE A 93 -10.85 15.89 3.92
N TYR A 94 -9.81 15.18 3.51
CA TYR A 94 -9.90 13.95 2.72
C TYR A 94 -9.19 12.81 3.43
N TYR A 95 -9.81 11.64 3.43
CA TYR A 95 -9.35 10.47 4.14
C TYR A 95 -9.38 9.25 3.23
N LEU A 96 -8.41 8.37 3.41
CA LEU A 96 -8.51 6.98 2.99
C LEU A 96 -9.24 6.22 4.10
N LEU A 97 -10.11 5.27 3.74
CA LEU A 97 -10.84 4.45 4.70
C LEU A 97 -10.19 3.06 4.84
N PRO A 98 -9.38 2.82 5.88
CA PRO A 98 -8.94 1.49 6.28
C PRO A 98 -10.09 0.49 6.49
N TYR A 99 -9.73 -0.78 6.62
CA TYR A 99 -10.65 -1.75 7.19
C TYR A 99 -11.03 -1.34 8.61
N GLY A 100 -12.33 -1.23 8.85
CA GLY A 100 -12.83 -0.68 10.10
C GLY A 100 -12.52 0.81 10.24
N TYR A 101 -12.57 1.57 9.12
CA TYR A 101 -12.66 3.04 9.00
C TYR A 101 -11.36 3.84 8.83
#